data_AF-A0A1U7XHM5-F1
#
_entry.id   AF-A0A1U7XHM5-F1
#
_cell.length_a   1.000
_cell.length_b   1.000
_cell.length_c   1.000
_cell.angle_alpha   90.00
_cell.angle_beta   90.00
_cell.angle_gamma   90.00
#
_symmetry.space_group_name_H-M   'P 1'
#
loop_
_entity.id
_entity.type
_entity.pdbx_description
1 polymer ?
#
loop_
_entity_poly.entity_id
_entity_poly.type
_entity_poly.pdbx_seq_one_letter_code
_entity_poly.pdbx_strand_id
1 'polypeptide(L)'
;MGSYRVCVCFTRKFRVTEAEPPSDVKEAFKKYTENGNQMNSEQLLKFLIEVQGETLLTVGDADAIIRQILQKRHPITKLTRQTLALEDFHHFLFNTELNPPINYKVHHDMNAPLSHYFIFTGHNSYLTGNQLTSDCSDVPIMKALKKGVRVIELDIWPNSDKDDIHVLHGRTVTTPVELIRCLKSIKEHAFVASPYPVVITLEDHLTPDLQAKVAQMLTETFGEMLFVPESDSLKECPTPEELKHRIIISTKPPKEYLEASASTTASKERRNSSQRSNCSEDDVWGTEPSSLTADQDENEKSDSDNFEDEDDSNHRPQLASAYKRLIAIHAGKPKGGLKEALKVDPNKVRRLSLSEQALEKAAESHGTEIVRFTQRNILRVYPKGTRFNSSNYKPLIGWMHGAQMVAFNMQGYGRALWLMHGMFRSNGGCGYVKKPDFLLNVGPNNEVFDPKAKLPVKKTLKVKVYMGDGWHLDFKQTHFDLYSPPDFYTRVGIAGVPADELMKKTKAKEDKWTPVWDEEFTFPLTVPELALLRIEVHEYDMSEKDDFAGQTCIPVSELKPGIHAVPLCDRKGEKYSSARLLMRFEFV
;
A
#
# COMPACT_ATOMS: atom_id res chain seq x y z
N MET A 1 -32.81 18.01 12.78
CA MET A 1 -32.50 19.13 13.70
C MET A 1 -31.85 18.49 14.92
N GLY A 2 -30.56 18.75 15.15
CA GLY A 2 -29.83 18.22 16.29
C GLY A 2 -30.01 19.13 17.50
N SER A 3 -30.27 18.55 18.66
CA SER A 3 -30.44 19.27 19.92
C SER A 3 -29.27 18.95 20.84
N TYR A 4 -28.49 19.94 21.29
CA TYR A 4 -27.34 19.77 22.16
C TYR A 4 -27.64 20.32 23.55
N ARG A 5 -27.38 19.54 24.60
CA ARG A 5 -27.61 19.95 26.00
C ARG A 5 -26.34 20.59 26.54
N VAL A 6 -26.35 21.91 26.70
CA VAL A 6 -25.20 22.68 27.22
C VAL A 6 -25.16 22.63 28.75
N CYS A 7 -26.33 22.59 29.39
CA CYS A 7 -26.47 22.23 30.82
C CYS A 7 -27.91 21.77 31.12
N VAL A 8 -28.21 21.47 32.39
CA VAL A 8 -29.49 20.86 32.83
C VAL A 8 -30.75 21.57 32.29
N CYS A 9 -30.70 22.90 32.12
CA CYS A 9 -31.84 23.72 31.70
C CYS A 9 -31.71 24.32 30.30
N PHE A 10 -30.56 24.22 29.64
CA PHE A 10 -30.28 24.93 28.38
C PHE A 10 -29.93 23.97 27.24
N THR A 11 -30.65 24.12 26.14
CA THR A 11 -30.50 23.28 24.95
C THR A 11 -30.34 24.15 23.71
N ARG A 12 -29.24 23.97 22.97
CA ARG A 12 -29.02 24.64 21.68
C ARG A 12 -29.53 23.73 20.56
N LYS A 13 -30.28 24.30 19.62
CA LYS A 13 -30.81 23.56 18.46
C LYS A 13 -30.09 24.00 17.21
N PHE A 14 -29.52 23.05 16.49
CA PHE A 14 -28.86 23.27 15.20
C PHE A 14 -29.63 22.53 14.12
N ARG A 15 -29.85 23.20 12.99
CA ARG A 15 -30.45 22.57 11.82
C ARG A 15 -29.32 21.99 10.98
N VAL A 16 -29.31 20.68 10.79
CA VAL A 16 -28.55 20.06 9.71
C VAL A 16 -29.30 20.44 8.43
N THR A 17 -28.76 21.41 7.70
CA THR A 17 -29.24 21.82 6.39
C THR A 17 -28.38 21.13 5.34
N GLU A 18 -28.99 20.48 4.35
CA GLU A 18 -28.26 20.06 3.16
C GLU A 18 -27.56 21.31 2.58
N ALA A 19 -26.26 21.22 2.37
CA ALA A 19 -25.52 22.34 1.81
C ALA A 19 -25.95 22.53 0.35
N GLU A 20 -26.22 23.79 0.02
CA GLU A 20 -26.50 24.16 -1.37
C GLU A 20 -25.31 23.83 -2.28
N PRO A 21 -25.55 23.59 -3.57
CA PRO A 21 -24.47 23.41 -4.53
C PRO A 21 -23.49 24.60 -4.49
N PRO A 22 -22.17 24.36 -4.49
CA PRO A 22 -21.16 25.42 -4.56
C PRO A 22 -21.35 26.35 -5.76
N SER A 23 -20.83 27.58 -5.70
CA SER A 23 -20.92 28.57 -6.80
C SER A 23 -20.40 28.01 -8.12
N ASP A 24 -19.22 27.39 -8.13
CA ASP A 24 -18.63 26.79 -9.32
C ASP A 24 -19.53 25.70 -9.93
N VAL A 25 -20.25 24.93 -9.09
CA VAL A 25 -21.20 23.90 -9.56
C VAL A 25 -22.43 24.56 -10.19
N LYS A 26 -22.96 25.62 -9.57
CA LYS A 26 -24.07 26.41 -10.10
C LYS A 26 -23.69 27.06 -11.44
N GLU A 27 -22.48 27.59 -11.54
CA GLU A 27 -21.93 28.21 -12.75
C GLU A 27 -21.69 27.19 -13.85
N ALA A 28 -21.09 26.05 -13.53
CA ALA A 28 -20.92 24.95 -14.48
C ALA A 28 -22.28 24.48 -15.03
N PHE A 29 -23.26 24.25 -14.15
CA PHE A 29 -24.60 23.88 -14.58
C PHE A 29 -25.19 24.92 -15.55
N LYS A 30 -25.20 26.21 -15.17
CA LYS A 30 -25.70 27.30 -16.03
C LYS A 30 -24.96 27.39 -17.37
N LYS A 31 -23.64 27.21 -17.38
CA LYS A 31 -22.82 27.24 -18.59
C LYS A 31 -23.28 26.18 -19.58
N TYR A 32 -23.39 24.93 -19.15
CA TYR A 32 -23.73 23.82 -20.05
C TYR A 32 -25.23 23.71 -20.36
N THR A 33 -26.11 24.31 -19.54
CA THR A 33 -27.54 24.43 -19.86
C THR A 33 -27.90 25.69 -20.64
N GLU A 34 -26.92 26.53 -21.01
CA GLU A 34 -27.15 27.82 -21.69
C GLU A 34 -28.13 28.72 -20.91
N ASN A 35 -27.93 28.80 -19.59
CA ASN A 35 -28.80 29.46 -18.60
C ASN A 35 -30.19 28.81 -18.42
N GLY A 36 -30.39 27.59 -18.94
CA GLY A 36 -31.58 26.79 -18.70
C GLY A 36 -31.62 26.16 -17.29
N ASN A 37 -32.80 25.70 -16.90
CA ASN A 37 -33.05 25.07 -15.59
C ASN A 37 -32.95 23.53 -15.62
N GLN A 38 -32.65 22.94 -16.77
CA GLN A 38 -32.62 21.50 -17.01
C GLN A 38 -31.43 21.16 -17.92
N MET A 39 -30.73 20.08 -17.59
CA MET A 39 -29.60 19.54 -18.35
C MET A 39 -30.00 18.24 -19.04
N ASN A 40 -29.92 18.20 -20.38
CA ASN A 40 -30.15 17.00 -21.18
C ASN A 40 -28.86 16.16 -21.34
N SER A 41 -28.95 15.01 -22.01
CA SER A 41 -27.83 14.07 -22.22
C SER A 41 -26.68 14.66 -23.03
N GLU A 42 -26.96 15.46 -24.06
CA GLU A 42 -25.94 16.12 -24.87
C GLU A 42 -25.19 17.19 -24.08
N GLN A 43 -25.90 17.98 -23.28
CA GLN A 43 -25.33 18.99 -22.39
C GLN A 43 -24.49 18.36 -21.27
N LEU A 44 -24.98 17.26 -20.68
CA LEU A 44 -24.22 16.49 -19.70
C LEU A 44 -22.96 15.92 -20.35
N LEU A 45 -23.05 15.34 -21.55
CA LEU A 45 -21.88 14.82 -22.27
C LEU A 45 -20.82 15.91 -22.49
N LYS A 46 -21.22 17.11 -22.90
CA LYS A 46 -20.29 18.25 -23.03
C LYS A 46 -19.59 18.56 -21.70
N PHE A 47 -20.31 18.57 -20.58
CA PHE A 47 -19.71 18.74 -19.26
C PHE A 47 -18.73 17.60 -18.91
N LEU A 48 -19.09 16.35 -19.17
CA LEU A 48 -18.25 15.18 -18.90
C LEU A 48 -16.94 15.23 -19.70
N ILE A 49 -17.00 15.67 -20.97
CA ILE A 49 -15.81 15.81 -21.81
C ILE A 49 -14.97 17.01 -21.37
N GLU A 50 -15.56 18.21 -21.28
CA GLU A 50 -14.82 19.46 -21.07
C GLU A 50 -14.33 19.66 -19.63
N VAL A 51 -15.08 19.17 -18.64
CA VAL A 51 -14.75 19.36 -17.21
C VAL A 51 -14.20 18.09 -16.58
N GLN A 52 -14.81 16.93 -16.86
CA GLN A 52 -14.42 15.66 -16.23
C GLN A 52 -13.34 14.89 -17.03
N GLY A 53 -12.98 15.36 -18.23
CA GLY A 53 -11.97 14.74 -19.09
C GLY A 53 -12.39 13.41 -19.73
N GLU A 54 -13.69 13.08 -19.72
CA GLU A 54 -14.23 11.80 -20.19
C GLU A 54 -14.48 11.80 -21.71
N THR A 55 -13.40 11.81 -22.49
CA THR A 55 -13.45 11.95 -23.96
C THR A 55 -14.05 10.76 -24.72
N LEU A 56 -14.15 9.59 -24.10
CA LEU A 56 -14.63 8.35 -24.73
C LEU A 56 -16.13 8.10 -24.53
N LEU A 57 -16.82 8.92 -23.75
CA LEU A 57 -18.25 8.73 -23.48
C LEU A 57 -19.10 9.14 -24.67
N THR A 58 -20.24 8.46 -24.81
CA THR A 58 -21.25 8.74 -25.83
C THR A 58 -22.48 9.42 -25.20
N VAL A 59 -23.36 9.96 -26.05
CA VAL A 59 -24.65 10.51 -25.60
C VAL A 59 -25.50 9.42 -24.93
N GLY A 60 -25.39 8.17 -25.38
CA GLY A 60 -26.08 7.03 -24.77
C GLY A 60 -25.61 6.74 -23.34
N ASP A 61 -24.31 6.91 -23.07
CA ASP A 61 -23.75 6.78 -21.72
C ASP A 61 -24.23 7.91 -20.81
N ALA A 62 -24.24 9.15 -21.31
CA ALA A 62 -24.77 10.29 -20.57
C ALA A 62 -26.27 10.11 -20.25
N ASP A 63 -27.07 9.63 -21.21
CA ASP A 63 -28.48 9.29 -20.97
C ASP A 63 -28.65 8.18 -19.92
N ALA A 64 -27.80 7.14 -19.94
CA ALA A 64 -27.80 6.10 -18.92
C ALA A 64 -27.47 6.65 -17.52
N ILE A 65 -26.51 7.58 -17.42
CA ILE A 65 -26.19 8.28 -16.16
C ILE A 65 -27.41 9.05 -15.66
N ILE A 66 -28.06 9.85 -16.52
CA ILE A 66 -29.26 10.62 -16.16
C ILE A 66 -30.34 9.69 -15.63
N ARG A 67 -30.65 8.60 -16.35
CA ARG A 67 -31.66 7.63 -15.93
C ARG A 67 -31.35 7.01 -14.58
N GLN A 68 -30.11 6.61 -14.32
CA GLN A 68 -29.71 6.03 -13.04
C GLN A 68 -29.85 7.01 -11.88
N ILE A 69 -29.48 8.28 -12.07
CA ILE A 69 -29.61 9.32 -11.05
C ILE A 69 -31.08 9.62 -10.75
N LEU A 70 -31.91 9.78 -11.77
CA LEU A 70 -33.35 10.02 -11.61
C LEU A 70 -34.04 8.82 -10.96
N GLN A 71 -33.65 7.59 -11.29
CA GLN A 71 -34.18 6.38 -10.66
C GLN A 71 -33.88 6.31 -9.16
N LYS A 72 -32.66 6.70 -8.74
CA LYS A 72 -32.26 6.71 -7.33
C LYS A 72 -32.97 7.84 -6.55
N ARG A 73 -33.16 9.03 -7.13
CA ARG A 73 -33.75 10.19 -6.43
C ARG A 73 -35.27 10.29 -6.51
N HIS A 74 -35.86 9.92 -7.65
CA HIS A 74 -37.27 10.18 -7.98
C HIS A 74 -37.99 8.89 -8.43
N PRO A 75 -38.10 7.86 -7.57
CA PRO A 75 -38.61 6.54 -7.96
C PRO A 75 -40.10 6.52 -8.35
N ILE A 76 -40.84 7.59 -8.07
CA ILE A 76 -42.28 7.73 -8.35
C ILE A 76 -42.52 8.42 -9.70
N THR A 77 -41.63 9.32 -10.12
CA THR A 77 -41.73 10.11 -11.37
C THR A 77 -41.11 9.34 -12.55
N LYS A 78 -41.60 8.13 -12.78
CA LYS A 78 -40.91 7.09 -13.58
C LYS A 78 -40.90 7.25 -15.10
N LEU A 79 -41.66 8.15 -15.71
CA LEU A 79 -42.00 7.98 -17.14
C LEU A 79 -41.78 9.16 -18.10
N THR A 80 -41.43 10.37 -17.65
CA THR A 80 -41.40 11.53 -18.57
C THR A 80 -40.16 12.42 -18.48
N ARG A 81 -39.37 12.35 -17.42
CA ARG A 81 -38.22 13.24 -17.22
C ARG A 81 -36.92 12.59 -17.68
N GLN A 82 -36.29 13.18 -18.69
CA GLN A 82 -34.99 12.77 -19.24
C GLN A 82 -33.90 13.83 -19.03
N THR A 83 -34.11 14.74 -18.08
CA THR A 83 -33.23 15.87 -17.82
C THR A 83 -32.97 16.07 -16.34
N LEU A 84 -31.76 16.51 -15.99
CA LEU A 84 -31.34 16.80 -14.62
C LEU A 84 -31.65 18.25 -14.26
N ALA A 85 -32.28 18.50 -13.11
CA ALA A 85 -32.20 19.83 -12.49
C ALA A 85 -30.85 20.01 -11.80
N LEU A 86 -30.56 21.24 -11.34
CA LEU A 86 -29.35 21.57 -10.59
C LEU A 86 -29.12 20.63 -9.39
N GLU A 87 -30.18 20.29 -8.64
CA GLU A 87 -30.08 19.38 -7.50
C GLU A 87 -29.73 17.94 -7.92
N ASP A 88 -30.27 17.47 -9.05
CA ASP A 88 -29.97 16.14 -9.59
C ASP A 88 -28.53 16.09 -10.11
N PHE A 89 -28.07 17.16 -10.75
CA PHE A 89 -26.68 17.33 -11.18
C PHE A 89 -25.72 17.38 -9.99
N HIS A 90 -26.04 18.12 -8.94
CA HIS A 90 -25.25 18.16 -7.72
C HIS A 90 -25.15 16.77 -7.07
N HIS A 91 -26.25 16.01 -7.05
CA HIS A 91 -26.24 14.64 -6.56
C HIS A 91 -25.42 13.69 -7.43
N PHE A 92 -25.44 13.87 -8.76
CA PHE A 92 -24.56 13.15 -9.67
C PHE A 92 -23.08 13.35 -9.30
N LEU A 93 -22.66 14.58 -8.99
CA LEU A 93 -21.27 14.86 -8.59
C LEU A 93 -20.85 14.11 -7.30
N PHE A 94 -21.82 13.83 -6.42
CA PHE A 94 -21.59 13.05 -5.20
C PHE A 94 -21.65 11.52 -5.38
N ASN A 95 -22.03 11.04 -6.56
CA ASN A 95 -22.12 9.62 -6.84
C ASN A 95 -20.76 9.05 -7.25
N THR A 96 -20.10 8.35 -6.32
CA THR A 96 -18.74 7.81 -6.51
C THR A 96 -18.67 6.59 -7.42
N GLU A 97 -19.81 6.04 -7.85
CA GLU A 97 -19.90 4.95 -8.82
C GLU A 97 -19.96 5.50 -10.25
N LEU A 98 -20.78 6.52 -10.47
CA LEU A 98 -20.99 7.15 -11.78
C LEU A 98 -19.98 8.27 -12.08
N ASN A 99 -19.41 8.88 -11.04
CA ASN A 99 -18.43 9.96 -11.15
C ASN A 99 -17.23 9.73 -10.21
N PRO A 100 -16.50 8.61 -10.36
CA PRO A 100 -15.38 8.31 -9.46
C PRO A 100 -14.18 9.24 -9.67
N PRO A 101 -13.42 9.56 -8.62
CA PRO A 101 -12.23 10.41 -8.73
C PRO A 101 -11.02 9.69 -9.37
N ILE A 102 -11.07 8.35 -9.50
CA ILE A 102 -10.02 7.52 -10.09
C ILE A 102 -10.63 6.38 -10.93
N ASN A 103 -9.81 5.71 -11.75
CA ASN A 103 -10.22 4.54 -12.51
C ASN A 103 -10.23 3.26 -11.64
N TYR A 104 -11.28 2.45 -11.75
CA TYR A 104 -11.38 1.15 -11.05
C TYR A 104 -11.03 -0.05 -11.94
N LYS A 105 -10.73 0.16 -13.22
CA LYS A 105 -10.33 -0.91 -14.14
C LYS A 105 -8.80 -0.97 -14.22
N VAL A 106 -8.29 -2.19 -14.38
CA VAL A 106 -6.90 -2.43 -14.74
C VAL A 106 -6.65 -1.87 -16.14
N HIS A 107 -5.62 -1.05 -16.29
CA HIS A 107 -5.32 -0.34 -17.53
C HIS A 107 -3.83 -0.28 -17.87
N HIS A 108 -2.95 -0.55 -16.92
CA HIS A 108 -1.53 -0.71 -17.21
C HIS A 108 -1.30 -1.93 -18.10
N ASP A 109 -0.21 -1.90 -18.87
CA ASP A 109 0.32 -3.09 -19.52
C ASP A 109 0.71 -4.12 -18.46
N MET A 110 0.11 -5.31 -18.52
CA MET A 110 0.30 -6.42 -17.59
C MET A 110 1.18 -7.56 -18.16
N ASN A 111 1.77 -7.35 -19.35
CA ASN A 111 2.64 -8.29 -20.05
C ASN A 111 4.14 -7.93 -19.91
N ALA A 112 4.49 -7.01 -19.01
CA ALA A 112 5.88 -6.77 -18.67
C ALA A 112 6.35 -7.76 -17.57
N PRO A 113 7.66 -7.98 -17.39
CA PRO A 113 8.19 -8.82 -16.31
C PRO A 113 7.74 -8.35 -14.92
N LEU A 114 7.54 -9.25 -13.94
CA LEU A 114 7.18 -8.88 -12.56
C LEU A 114 8.12 -7.84 -11.92
N SER A 115 9.40 -7.81 -12.30
CA SER A 115 10.36 -6.78 -11.83
C SER A 115 9.96 -5.36 -12.22
N HIS A 116 9.08 -5.18 -13.19
CA HIS A 116 8.61 -3.89 -13.68
C HIS A 116 7.40 -3.34 -12.91
N TYR A 117 6.93 -4.01 -11.86
CA TYR A 117 5.77 -3.57 -11.07
C TYR A 117 6.15 -3.36 -9.61
N PHE A 118 5.58 -2.33 -9.00
CA PHE A 118 5.40 -2.30 -7.56
C PHE A 118 4.32 -3.32 -7.18
N ILE A 119 4.54 -4.08 -6.12
CA ILE A 119 3.71 -5.21 -5.72
C ILE A 119 3.23 -5.02 -4.28
N PHE A 120 1.92 -5.16 -4.05
CA PHE A 120 1.35 -4.94 -2.73
C PHE A 120 1.79 -6.02 -1.75
N THR A 121 2.65 -5.65 -0.80
CA THR A 121 3.44 -6.59 0.00
C THR A 121 3.13 -6.47 1.49
N GLY A 122 2.71 -7.58 2.11
CA GLY A 122 2.60 -7.71 3.56
C GLY A 122 3.92 -8.16 4.20
N HIS A 123 4.16 -7.72 5.43
CA HIS A 123 5.23 -8.17 6.31
C HIS A 123 4.64 -8.96 7.47
N ASN A 124 5.25 -10.09 7.84
CA ASN A 124 4.79 -10.99 8.92
C ASN A 124 3.27 -11.16 8.92
N SER A 125 2.74 -11.63 7.77
CA SER A 125 1.31 -11.52 7.43
C SER A 125 0.40 -12.35 8.32
N TYR A 126 0.97 -13.20 9.16
CA TYR A 126 0.31 -14.06 10.13
C TYR A 126 0.08 -13.38 11.49
N LEU A 127 0.74 -12.25 11.78
CA LEU A 127 0.62 -11.58 13.09
C LEU A 127 -0.70 -10.82 13.22
N THR A 128 -1.37 -11.01 14.37
CA THR A 128 -2.61 -10.28 14.70
C THR A 128 -2.36 -8.91 15.32
N GLY A 129 -1.15 -8.63 15.81
CA GLY A 129 -0.79 -7.37 16.45
C GLY A 129 0.71 -7.06 16.44
N ASN A 130 1.29 -6.92 17.64
CA ASN A 130 2.69 -6.57 17.86
C ASN A 130 3.65 -7.73 17.54
N GLN A 131 4.95 -7.44 17.37
CA GLN A 131 5.96 -8.42 16.96
C GLN A 131 6.43 -9.37 18.08
N LEU A 132 6.08 -9.13 19.35
CA LEU A 132 6.68 -9.84 20.49
C LEU A 132 5.74 -10.83 21.19
N THR A 133 4.46 -10.46 21.32
CA THR A 133 3.51 -11.15 22.20
C THR A 133 2.13 -11.37 21.58
N SER A 134 1.90 -10.94 20.33
CA SER A 134 0.61 -11.16 19.69
C SER A 134 0.44 -12.58 19.16
N ASP A 135 -0.81 -12.99 18.95
CA ASP A 135 -1.10 -14.31 18.38
C ASP A 135 -0.82 -14.33 16.87
N CYS A 136 -0.49 -15.52 16.35
CA CYS A 136 -0.43 -15.80 14.93
C CYS A 136 -1.77 -16.41 14.46
N SER A 137 -2.23 -16.03 13.28
CA SER A 137 -3.49 -16.50 12.71
C SER A 137 -3.50 -16.37 11.18
N ASP A 138 -4.40 -17.11 10.54
CA ASP A 138 -4.73 -16.96 9.12
C ASP A 138 -5.66 -15.75 8.84
N VAL A 139 -6.30 -15.19 9.87
CA VAL A 139 -7.26 -14.08 9.72
C VAL A 139 -6.62 -12.80 9.13
N PRO A 140 -5.43 -12.34 9.57
CA PRO A 140 -4.76 -11.20 8.96
C PRO A 140 -4.36 -11.47 7.50
N ILE A 141 -4.00 -12.70 7.16
CA ILE A 141 -3.71 -13.13 5.77
C ILE A 141 -4.96 -12.98 4.90
N MET A 142 -6.10 -13.53 5.35
CA MET A 142 -7.39 -13.36 4.66
C MET A 142 -7.71 -11.87 4.43
N LYS A 143 -7.58 -11.04 5.48
CA LYS A 143 -7.87 -9.60 5.40
C LYS A 143 -6.94 -8.90 4.41
N ALA A 144 -5.65 -9.22 4.41
CA ALA A 144 -4.67 -8.68 3.48
C ALA A 144 -5.02 -9.03 2.03
N LEU A 145 -5.33 -10.30 1.74
CA LEU A 145 -5.70 -10.76 0.40
C LEU A 145 -7.00 -10.10 -0.10
N LYS A 146 -8.02 -9.96 0.75
CA LYS A 146 -9.27 -9.23 0.44
C LYS A 146 -9.05 -7.73 0.18
N LYS A 147 -8.00 -7.14 0.75
CA LYS A 147 -7.55 -5.76 0.47
C LYS A 147 -6.68 -5.64 -0.78
N GLY A 148 -6.39 -6.74 -1.47
CA GLY A 148 -5.59 -6.74 -2.71
C GLY A 148 -4.09 -6.97 -2.50
N VAL A 149 -3.61 -7.27 -1.28
CA VAL A 149 -2.19 -7.63 -1.05
C VAL A 149 -1.83 -8.87 -1.86
N ARG A 150 -0.69 -8.84 -2.56
CA ARG A 150 -0.22 -9.87 -3.49
C ARG A 150 1.02 -10.63 -3.01
N VAL A 151 1.71 -10.15 -1.98
CA VAL A 151 2.82 -10.87 -1.35
C VAL A 151 2.50 -11.14 0.12
N ILE A 152 2.49 -12.42 0.49
CA ILE A 152 2.21 -12.90 1.86
C ILE A 152 3.49 -13.52 2.41
N GLU A 153 3.89 -13.10 3.61
CA GLU A 153 5.06 -13.63 4.31
C GLU A 153 4.64 -14.63 5.39
N LEU A 154 5.33 -15.77 5.42
CA LEU A 154 5.18 -16.83 6.41
C LEU A 154 6.56 -17.25 6.93
N ASP A 155 6.73 -17.20 8.25
CA ASP A 155 7.96 -17.64 8.91
C ASP A 155 7.73 -19.05 9.44
N ILE A 156 8.39 -20.02 8.83
CA ILE A 156 8.11 -21.44 9.05
C ILE A 156 9.15 -22.05 9.98
N TRP A 157 8.66 -22.66 11.05
CA TRP A 157 9.45 -23.27 12.11
C TRP A 157 8.95 -24.69 12.42
N PRO A 158 9.83 -25.61 12.88
CA PRO A 158 9.38 -26.89 13.40
C PRO A 158 8.45 -26.70 14.60
N ASN A 159 7.42 -27.53 14.73
CA ASN A 159 6.64 -27.64 15.96
C ASN A 159 7.50 -28.26 17.09
N SER A 160 6.95 -28.30 18.31
CA SER A 160 7.65 -28.82 19.49
C SER A 160 8.12 -30.27 19.32
N ASP A 161 7.33 -31.10 18.64
CA ASP A 161 7.61 -32.52 18.40
C ASP A 161 8.52 -32.75 17.17
N LYS A 162 8.88 -31.68 16.43
CA LYS A 162 9.71 -31.67 15.22
C LYS A 162 9.19 -32.55 14.08
N ASP A 163 7.90 -32.86 14.06
CA ASP A 163 7.23 -33.66 13.05
C ASP A 163 6.26 -32.85 12.16
N ASP A 164 5.97 -31.60 12.52
CA ASP A 164 5.10 -30.69 11.78
C ASP A 164 5.60 -29.24 11.75
N ILE A 165 4.90 -28.38 10.99
CA ILE A 165 5.32 -27.01 10.71
C ILE A 165 4.33 -25.99 11.30
N HIS A 166 4.86 -25.09 12.11
CA HIS A 166 4.18 -23.90 12.60
C HIS A 166 4.66 -22.64 11.90
N VAL A 167 3.77 -21.65 11.84
CA VAL A 167 4.06 -20.27 11.47
C VAL A 167 4.07 -19.43 12.74
N LEU A 168 5.21 -18.79 13.02
CA LEU A 168 5.38 -17.90 14.18
C LEU A 168 6.56 -16.95 13.98
N HIS A 169 6.60 -15.88 14.77
CA HIS A 169 7.78 -15.01 14.81
C HIS A 169 8.83 -15.60 15.76
N GLY A 170 9.91 -16.13 15.21
CA GLY A 170 10.94 -16.85 15.95
C GLY A 170 11.54 -16.05 17.10
N ARG A 171 11.94 -16.74 18.17
CA ARG A 171 12.58 -16.15 19.36
C ARG A 171 11.71 -15.09 20.07
N THR A 172 10.40 -15.16 19.90
CA THR A 172 9.42 -14.32 20.60
C THR A 172 8.37 -15.17 21.33
N VAL A 173 7.39 -14.51 21.97
CA VAL A 173 6.30 -15.17 22.74
C VAL A 173 4.99 -15.15 21.94
N THR A 174 5.06 -15.13 20.61
CA THR A 174 3.87 -15.21 19.75
C THR A 174 3.30 -16.62 19.74
N THR A 175 1.98 -16.76 19.88
CA THR A 175 1.29 -18.06 19.79
C THR A 175 1.31 -18.56 18.34
N PRO A 176 1.80 -19.78 18.05
CA PRO A 176 1.93 -20.28 16.68
C PRO A 176 0.59 -20.62 16.02
N VAL A 177 0.60 -20.71 14.69
CA VAL A 177 -0.50 -21.26 13.88
C VAL A 177 0.02 -22.33 12.94
N GLU A 178 -0.74 -23.41 12.70
CA GLU A 178 -0.35 -24.45 11.76
C GLU A 178 -0.18 -23.91 10.33
N LEU A 179 0.88 -24.34 9.63
CA LEU A 179 1.13 -23.92 8.25
C LEU A 179 -0.05 -24.28 7.33
N ILE A 180 -0.63 -25.47 7.47
CA ILE A 180 -1.73 -25.92 6.60
C ILE A 180 -2.94 -24.98 6.66
N ARG A 181 -3.21 -24.40 7.84
CA ARG A 181 -4.31 -23.45 8.03
C ARG A 181 -4.06 -22.17 7.24
N CYS A 182 -2.83 -21.65 7.27
CA CYS A 182 -2.42 -20.49 6.48
C CYS A 182 -2.53 -20.78 4.97
N LEU A 183 -2.02 -21.94 4.51
CA LEU A 183 -2.06 -22.30 3.09
C LEU A 183 -3.49 -22.45 2.56
N LYS A 184 -4.40 -23.07 3.34
CA LYS A 184 -5.83 -23.19 3.00
C LYS A 184 -6.50 -21.81 2.88
N SER A 185 -6.23 -20.91 3.83
CA SER A 185 -6.75 -19.54 3.80
C SER A 185 -6.24 -18.76 2.58
N ILE A 186 -4.96 -18.93 2.22
CA ILE A 186 -4.40 -18.35 0.99
C ILE A 186 -5.11 -18.92 -0.24
N LYS A 187 -5.30 -20.24 -0.34
CA LYS A 187 -6.00 -20.86 -1.47
C LYS A 187 -7.39 -20.28 -1.68
N GLU A 188 -8.14 -20.09 -0.60
CA GLU A 188 -9.52 -19.59 -0.66
C GLU A 188 -9.60 -18.11 -1.06
N HIS A 189 -8.63 -17.29 -0.64
CA HIS A 189 -8.72 -15.84 -0.77
C HIS A 189 -7.74 -15.21 -1.75
N ALA A 190 -6.78 -15.97 -2.30
CA ALA A 190 -5.71 -15.48 -3.15
C ALA A 190 -6.24 -14.58 -4.27
N PHE A 191 -7.33 -14.98 -4.94
CA PHE A 191 -7.81 -14.32 -6.15
C PHE A 191 -9.15 -13.60 -6.00
N VAL A 192 -9.61 -13.35 -4.76
CA VAL A 192 -10.89 -12.67 -4.50
C VAL A 192 -10.86 -11.20 -4.94
N ALA A 193 -9.78 -10.49 -4.62
CA ALA A 193 -9.63 -9.07 -4.95
C ALA A 193 -9.00 -8.82 -6.34
N SER A 194 -8.25 -9.79 -6.87
CA SER A 194 -7.45 -9.63 -8.08
C SER A 194 -7.14 -10.99 -8.71
N PRO A 195 -7.20 -11.14 -10.05
CA PRO A 195 -6.83 -12.38 -10.72
C PRO A 195 -5.31 -12.58 -10.81
N TYR A 196 -4.52 -11.53 -10.56
CA TYR A 196 -3.06 -11.54 -10.71
C TYR A 196 -2.36 -12.36 -9.61
N PRO A 197 -1.14 -12.87 -9.88
CA PRO A 197 -0.48 -13.85 -9.03
C PRO A 197 -0.31 -13.41 -7.57
N VAL A 198 -0.27 -14.41 -6.68
CA VAL A 198 0.13 -14.24 -5.27
C VAL A 198 1.51 -14.85 -5.06
N VAL A 199 2.42 -14.08 -4.45
CA VAL A 199 3.74 -14.57 -4.04
C VAL A 199 3.70 -14.92 -2.55
N ILE A 200 4.11 -16.13 -2.19
CA ILE A 200 4.35 -16.53 -0.81
C ILE A 200 5.86 -16.46 -0.56
N THR A 201 6.26 -15.58 0.35
CA THR A 201 7.65 -15.51 0.82
C THR A 201 7.80 -16.35 2.08
N LEU A 202 8.60 -17.40 2.01
CA LEU A 202 8.87 -18.27 3.15
C LEU A 202 10.19 -17.87 3.81
N GLU A 203 10.15 -17.53 5.10
CA GLU A 203 11.35 -17.50 5.94
C GLU A 203 11.55 -18.87 6.57
N ASP A 204 12.50 -19.63 6.00
CA ASP A 204 12.66 -21.06 6.24
C ASP A 204 13.69 -21.38 7.32
N HIS A 205 13.21 -21.94 8.44
CA HIS A 205 14.00 -22.41 9.58
C HIS A 205 13.91 -23.94 9.77
N LEU A 206 13.59 -24.68 8.71
CA LEU A 206 13.27 -26.11 8.76
C LEU A 206 14.47 -27.01 8.42
N THR A 207 14.38 -28.26 8.89
CA THR A 207 15.26 -29.35 8.44
C THR A 207 14.87 -29.84 7.03
N PRO A 208 15.75 -30.55 6.30
CA PRO A 208 15.45 -31.06 4.96
C PRO A 208 14.18 -31.95 4.86
N ASP A 209 13.87 -32.71 5.91
CA ASP A 209 12.66 -33.54 5.95
C ASP A 209 11.39 -32.69 6.04
N LEU A 210 11.42 -31.68 6.91
CA LEU A 210 10.30 -30.75 7.05
C LEU A 210 10.15 -29.87 5.81
N GLN A 211 11.25 -29.52 5.11
CA GLN A 211 11.19 -28.88 3.79
C GLN A 211 10.49 -29.77 2.75
N ALA A 212 10.77 -31.07 2.74
CA ALA A 212 10.07 -32.01 1.87
C ALA A 212 8.56 -32.10 2.22
N LYS A 213 8.23 -32.08 3.52
CA LYS A 213 6.84 -31.99 3.99
C LYS A 213 6.16 -30.70 3.54
N VAL A 214 6.83 -29.55 3.62
CA VAL A 214 6.31 -28.28 3.08
C VAL A 214 6.07 -28.37 1.57
N ALA A 215 7.00 -28.96 0.82
CA ALA A 215 6.83 -29.16 -0.62
C ALA A 215 5.57 -30.00 -0.94
N GLN A 216 5.34 -31.06 -0.16
CA GLN A 216 4.13 -31.87 -0.25
C GLN A 216 2.87 -31.03 0.07
N MET A 217 2.86 -30.32 1.21
CA MET A 217 1.73 -29.49 1.63
C MET A 217 1.37 -28.41 0.60
N LEU A 218 2.38 -27.75 0.01
CA LEU A 218 2.20 -26.75 -1.05
C LEU A 218 1.58 -27.38 -2.31
N THR A 219 2.10 -28.53 -2.73
CA THR A 219 1.63 -29.24 -3.93
C THR A 219 0.20 -29.75 -3.75
N GLU A 220 -0.11 -30.37 -2.61
CA GLU A 220 -1.46 -30.88 -2.31
C GLU A 220 -2.47 -29.75 -2.11
N THR A 221 -2.07 -28.67 -1.44
CA THR A 221 -2.99 -27.55 -1.18
C THR A 221 -3.30 -26.79 -2.45
N PHE A 222 -2.29 -26.39 -3.22
CA PHE A 222 -2.48 -25.49 -4.35
C PHE A 222 -2.72 -26.22 -5.68
N GLY A 223 -2.22 -27.45 -5.85
CA GLY A 223 -2.38 -28.22 -7.08
C GLY A 223 -1.96 -27.40 -8.30
N GLU A 224 -2.86 -27.28 -9.27
CA GLU A 224 -2.63 -26.48 -10.48
C GLU A 224 -2.44 -24.97 -10.21
N MET A 225 -2.84 -24.43 -9.06
CA MET A 225 -2.57 -23.03 -8.74
C MET A 225 -1.08 -22.79 -8.49
N LEU A 226 -0.31 -23.81 -8.11
CA LEU A 226 1.12 -23.64 -7.82
C LEU A 226 1.91 -23.47 -9.11
N PHE A 227 2.64 -22.36 -9.22
CA PHE A 227 3.61 -22.17 -10.29
C PHE A 227 4.92 -22.87 -9.96
N VAL A 228 5.36 -23.74 -10.87
CA VAL A 228 6.65 -24.45 -10.80
C VAL A 228 7.50 -24.00 -11.99
N PRO A 229 8.68 -23.42 -11.78
CA PRO A 229 9.55 -22.97 -12.87
C PRO A 229 10.10 -24.16 -13.67
N GLU A 230 10.30 -23.97 -14.98
CA GLU A 230 10.88 -25.00 -15.86
C GLU A 230 12.36 -25.28 -15.60
N SER A 231 13.06 -24.35 -14.94
CA SER A 231 14.49 -24.47 -14.62
C SER A 231 14.81 -23.87 -13.26
N ASP A 232 15.95 -24.27 -12.69
CA ASP A 232 16.46 -23.80 -11.40
C ASP A 232 16.73 -22.30 -11.33
N SER A 233 16.75 -21.58 -12.46
CA SER A 233 16.92 -20.13 -12.45
C SER A 233 16.21 -19.48 -13.62
N LEU A 234 15.35 -18.52 -13.32
CA LEU A 234 14.69 -17.69 -14.32
C LEU A 234 15.69 -16.69 -14.91
N LYS A 235 15.76 -16.64 -16.25
CA LYS A 235 16.50 -15.58 -16.94
C LYS A 235 15.82 -14.23 -16.75
N GLU A 236 14.50 -14.21 -16.81
CA GLU A 236 13.67 -13.02 -16.66
C GLU A 236 12.43 -13.38 -15.82
N CYS A 237 11.86 -12.40 -15.13
CA CYS A 237 10.63 -12.63 -14.38
C CYS A 237 9.48 -12.92 -15.37
N PRO A 238 8.63 -13.93 -15.11
CA PRO A 238 7.37 -14.07 -15.83
C PRO A 238 6.49 -12.83 -15.63
N THR A 239 5.47 -12.69 -16.47
CA THR A 239 4.57 -11.54 -16.44
C THR A 239 3.39 -11.75 -15.47
N PRO A 240 2.78 -10.68 -14.92
CA PRO A 240 1.52 -10.82 -14.18
C PRO A 240 0.41 -11.52 -14.99
N GLU A 241 0.32 -11.25 -16.30
CA GLU A 241 -0.72 -11.79 -17.17
C GLU A 241 -0.59 -13.31 -17.36
N GLU A 242 0.62 -13.82 -17.64
CA GLU A 242 0.91 -15.26 -17.78
C GLU A 242 0.64 -16.04 -16.50
N LEU A 243 0.76 -15.38 -15.35
CA LEU A 243 0.65 -15.95 -14.02
C LEU A 243 -0.71 -15.70 -13.34
N LYS A 244 -1.73 -15.29 -14.11
CA LYS A 244 -3.08 -15.18 -13.56
C LYS A 244 -3.50 -16.48 -12.88
N HIS A 245 -4.09 -16.34 -11.70
CA HIS A 245 -4.53 -17.44 -10.84
C HIS A 245 -3.42 -18.40 -10.39
N ARG A 246 -2.15 -17.96 -10.44
CA ARG A 246 -1.00 -18.73 -9.94
C ARG A 246 -0.47 -18.23 -8.60
N ILE A 247 0.11 -19.16 -7.84
CA ILE A 247 0.79 -18.94 -6.57
C ILE A 247 2.28 -19.23 -6.77
N ILE A 248 3.13 -18.30 -6.36
CA ILE A 248 4.57 -18.32 -6.61
C ILE A 248 5.29 -18.45 -5.27
N ILE A 249 6.24 -19.38 -5.16
CA ILE A 249 7.06 -19.51 -3.94
C ILE A 249 8.38 -18.75 -4.10
N SER A 250 8.71 -17.93 -3.10
CA SER A 250 9.95 -17.18 -3.05
C SER A 250 10.66 -17.33 -1.72
N THR A 251 11.76 -18.09 -1.71
CA THR A 251 12.58 -18.34 -0.52
C THR A 251 14.04 -18.54 -0.89
N LYS A 252 14.88 -18.76 0.11
CA LYS A 252 16.29 -19.08 -0.06
C LYS A 252 16.41 -20.57 -0.47
N PRO A 253 17.16 -20.90 -1.53
CA PRO A 253 17.43 -22.30 -1.87
C PRO A 253 18.14 -23.03 -0.72
N PRO A 254 17.83 -24.33 -0.50
CA PRO A 254 18.59 -25.17 0.42
C PRO A 254 20.09 -25.16 0.11
N LYS A 255 20.95 -25.29 1.13
CA LYS A 255 22.39 -25.42 0.92
C LYS A 255 22.68 -26.78 0.28
N GLU A 256 23.16 -26.81 -0.95
CA GLU A 256 23.68 -28.04 -1.55
C GLU A 256 25.04 -28.36 -0.91
N TYR A 257 25.11 -29.47 -0.16
CA TYR A 257 26.39 -30.04 0.24
C TYR A 257 26.98 -30.74 -1.00
N LEU A 258 27.96 -30.10 -1.63
CA LEU A 258 28.75 -30.73 -2.68
C LEU A 258 29.73 -31.69 -2.00
N GLU A 259 29.43 -32.99 -1.97
CA GLU A 259 30.45 -34.01 -1.78
C GLU A 259 31.29 -34.10 -3.06
N ALA A 260 32.38 -33.33 -3.11
CA ALA A 260 33.44 -33.54 -4.08
C ALA A 260 34.81 -33.16 -3.49
N SER A 261 35.66 -34.19 -3.41
CA SER A 261 37.09 -34.23 -3.09
C SER A 261 37.51 -34.20 -1.61
N ALA A 262 38.08 -35.33 -1.22
CA ALA A 262 38.55 -35.71 0.09
C ALA A 262 39.83 -34.97 0.55
N SER A 263 40.06 -35.06 1.86
CA SER A 263 41.36 -35.01 2.56
C SER A 263 42.15 -33.69 2.53
N THR A 264 42.33 -33.06 3.69
CA THR A 264 43.55 -33.17 4.52
C THR A 264 43.54 -32.09 5.62
N THR A 265 43.85 -32.54 6.84
CA THR A 265 44.35 -31.83 8.04
C THR A 265 43.47 -30.84 8.81
N ALA A 266 43.08 -31.32 10.00
CA ALA A 266 42.63 -30.56 11.15
C ALA A 266 43.81 -29.85 11.87
N SER A 267 43.54 -28.68 12.47
CA SER A 267 44.09 -28.31 13.78
C SER A 267 43.39 -27.09 14.40
N LYS A 268 42.82 -27.35 15.59
CA LYS A 268 42.41 -26.52 16.74
C LYS A 268 42.96 -25.09 16.85
N GLU A 269 42.16 -24.16 17.39
CA GLU A 269 42.27 -23.73 18.81
C GLU A 269 41.13 -22.77 19.26
N ARG A 270 40.67 -22.99 20.50
CA ARG A 270 39.65 -22.21 21.25
C ARG A 270 40.35 -21.16 22.13
N ARG A 271 39.72 -20.01 22.38
CA ARG A 271 39.78 -19.31 23.69
C ARG A 271 38.69 -18.24 23.84
N ASN A 272 37.92 -18.37 24.93
CA ASN A 272 36.94 -17.42 25.47
C ASN A 272 37.62 -16.35 26.32
N SER A 273 37.05 -15.14 26.37
CA SER A 273 36.94 -14.39 27.64
C SER A 273 35.80 -13.37 27.58
N SER A 274 34.93 -13.49 28.58
CA SER A 274 33.76 -12.71 28.96
C SER A 274 34.10 -11.40 29.67
N GLN A 275 33.26 -10.36 29.52
CA GLN A 275 33.04 -9.37 30.59
C GLN A 275 31.66 -8.69 30.47
N ARG A 276 30.92 -8.72 31.59
CA ARG A 276 29.65 -8.05 31.88
C ARG A 276 29.91 -6.62 32.35
N SER A 277 29.03 -5.67 32.01
CA SER A 277 28.69 -4.54 32.89
C SER A 277 27.31 -3.97 32.58
N ASN A 278 26.56 -3.70 33.64
CA ASN A 278 25.14 -3.36 33.71
C ASN A 278 24.76 -2.01 33.09
N CYS A 279 23.51 -1.98 32.61
CA CYS A 279 22.71 -0.79 32.32
C CYS A 279 21.97 -0.29 33.57
N SER A 280 21.70 1.00 33.62
CA SER A 280 20.61 1.60 34.39
C SER A 280 19.94 2.69 33.54
N GLU A 281 18.63 2.70 33.61
CA GLU A 281 17.63 3.32 32.73
C GLU A 281 17.42 4.83 33.03
N ASP A 282 16.97 5.59 32.02
CA ASP A 282 15.77 6.45 32.11
C ASP A 282 15.45 7.11 30.74
N ASP A 283 14.21 6.89 30.28
CA ASP A 283 13.56 7.42 29.06
C ASP A 283 12.79 8.72 29.36
N VAL A 284 12.92 9.78 28.53
CA VAL A 284 11.89 10.83 28.36
C VAL A 284 11.85 11.36 26.92
N TRP A 285 10.62 11.50 26.41
CA TRP A 285 10.16 11.74 25.04
C TRP A 285 10.24 13.20 24.53
N GLY A 286 10.71 13.39 23.29
CA GLY A 286 10.22 14.42 22.36
C GLY A 286 11.15 15.61 22.04
N THR A 287 11.32 15.85 20.72
CA THR A 287 11.79 17.08 20.02
C THR A 287 13.14 16.95 19.29
N GLU A 288 13.09 16.94 17.95
CA GLU A 288 14.19 17.26 17.02
C GLU A 288 14.68 18.70 17.26
N PRO A 289 15.99 19.04 17.19
CA PRO A 289 16.60 19.18 15.85
C PRO A 289 18.14 18.98 15.71
N SER A 290 18.52 18.68 14.46
CA SER A 290 19.73 19.09 13.71
C SER A 290 21.14 18.78 14.23
N SER A 291 21.82 17.93 13.44
CA SER A 291 23.23 17.96 12.99
C SER A 291 24.35 18.22 14.01
N LEU A 292 25.25 17.23 14.16
CA LEU A 292 26.68 17.32 13.81
C LEU A 292 27.35 15.94 13.94
N THR A 293 27.93 15.50 12.82
CA THR A 293 29.05 14.58 12.57
C THR A 293 29.73 13.84 13.73
N ALA A 294 29.89 12.51 13.62
CA ALA A 294 31.13 11.84 13.18
C ALA A 294 31.09 10.33 13.48
N ASP A 295 31.32 9.56 12.42
CA ASP A 295 31.82 8.18 12.29
C ASP A 295 31.95 7.29 13.55
N GLN A 296 31.24 6.16 13.51
CA GLN A 296 31.82 4.85 13.82
C GLN A 296 31.04 3.72 13.13
N ASP A 297 31.77 2.92 12.35
CA ASP A 297 31.31 1.73 11.64
C ASP A 297 30.72 0.69 12.61
N GLU A 298 29.40 0.53 12.61
CA GLU A 298 28.75 -0.68 13.14
C GLU A 298 28.30 -1.59 11.98
N ASN A 299 29.15 -2.58 11.69
CA ASN A 299 28.76 -3.80 11.00
C ASN A 299 27.74 -4.54 11.87
N GLU A 300 26.45 -4.36 11.60
CA GLU A 300 25.39 -5.18 12.18
C GLU A 300 25.51 -6.62 11.65
N LYS A 301 25.97 -7.51 12.54
CA LYS A 301 25.85 -8.96 12.37
C LYS A 301 24.36 -9.31 12.41
N SER A 302 23.80 -9.68 11.27
CA SER A 302 22.55 -10.45 11.23
C SER A 302 22.75 -11.74 12.02
N ASP A 303 21.76 -12.08 12.84
CA ASP A 303 21.65 -13.25 13.71
C ASP A 303 22.51 -14.46 13.30
N SER A 304 23.37 -14.87 14.24
CA SER A 304 24.14 -16.11 14.11
C SER A 304 23.20 -17.30 14.27
N ASP A 305 22.96 -18.02 13.19
CA ASP A 305 22.47 -19.40 13.23
C ASP A 305 23.64 -20.32 13.58
N ASN A 306 23.88 -20.52 14.87
CA ASN A 306 24.73 -21.61 15.36
C ASN A 306 23.82 -22.64 16.04
N PHE A 307 23.43 -23.66 15.28
CA PHE A 307 23.09 -24.97 15.84
C PHE A 307 24.15 -25.96 15.36
N GLU A 308 24.76 -26.65 16.33
CA GLU A 308 25.59 -27.82 16.11
C GLU A 308 24.63 -28.98 15.80
N ASP A 309 24.58 -29.42 14.54
CA ASP A 309 23.81 -30.60 14.15
C ASP A 309 24.68 -31.85 14.40
N GLU A 310 24.19 -32.74 15.28
CA GLU A 310 24.72 -34.09 15.42
C GLU A 310 24.29 -34.97 14.24
N ASP A 311 25.28 -35.69 13.72
CA ASP A 311 25.27 -36.59 12.57
C ASP A 311 24.17 -37.68 12.67
N ASP A 312 23.36 -37.82 11.62
CA ASP A 312 22.95 -39.15 11.17
C ASP A 312 22.87 -39.21 9.65
N SER A 313 23.72 -40.06 9.09
CA SER A 313 24.06 -40.13 7.67
C SER A 313 23.26 -41.20 6.93
N ASN A 314 23.14 -41.00 5.61
CA ASN A 314 22.69 -41.94 4.58
C ASN A 314 21.19 -42.14 4.39
N HIS A 315 20.55 -41.19 3.66
CA HIS A 315 19.62 -41.42 2.53
C HIS A 315 18.76 -40.16 2.24
N ARG A 316 19.25 -39.10 1.57
CA ARG A 316 18.39 -37.90 1.34
C ARG A 316 18.67 -36.90 0.18
N PRO A 317 19.48 -37.13 -0.87
CA PRO A 317 19.63 -36.11 -1.94
C PRO A 317 18.32 -35.79 -2.71
N GLN A 318 17.38 -36.74 -2.81
CA GLN A 318 16.18 -36.57 -3.65
C GLN A 318 15.03 -35.78 -3.00
N LEU A 319 14.91 -35.75 -1.66
CA LEU A 319 13.79 -35.10 -0.98
C LEU A 319 13.96 -33.57 -0.89
N ALA A 320 15.16 -33.09 -0.55
CA ALA A 320 15.49 -31.65 -0.56
C ALA A 320 15.35 -31.02 -1.97
N SER A 321 15.47 -31.85 -3.01
CA SER A 321 15.28 -31.44 -4.41
C SER A 321 13.83 -31.06 -4.74
N ALA A 322 12.81 -31.66 -4.09
CA ALA A 322 11.41 -31.32 -4.36
C ALA A 322 11.07 -29.89 -3.92
N TYR A 323 11.49 -29.50 -2.71
CA TYR A 323 11.28 -28.15 -2.20
C TYR A 323 12.01 -27.10 -3.05
N LYS A 324 13.28 -27.35 -3.41
CA LYS A 324 14.05 -26.47 -4.29
C LYS A 324 13.37 -26.22 -5.63
N ARG A 325 12.80 -27.26 -6.25
CA ARG A 325 12.09 -27.17 -7.55
C ARG A 325 10.86 -26.28 -7.52
N LEU A 326 10.23 -26.08 -6.36
CA LEU A 326 9.06 -25.19 -6.24
C LEU A 326 9.45 -23.71 -6.15
N ILE A 327 10.71 -23.38 -5.90
CA ILE A 327 11.15 -22.00 -5.68
C ILE A 327 11.31 -21.31 -7.03
N ALA A 328 10.38 -20.40 -7.35
CA ALA A 328 10.45 -19.63 -8.59
C ALA A 328 11.36 -18.39 -8.47
N ILE A 329 11.32 -17.70 -7.33
CA ILE A 329 12.09 -16.48 -7.09
C ILE A 329 13.07 -16.71 -5.95
N HIS A 330 14.35 -16.91 -6.30
CA HIS A 330 15.40 -17.21 -5.33
C HIS A 330 15.80 -15.98 -4.51
N ALA A 331 15.66 -16.08 -3.19
CA ALA A 331 16.23 -15.11 -2.26
C ALA A 331 17.74 -15.33 -2.14
N GLY A 332 18.52 -14.28 -2.42
CA GLY A 332 19.97 -14.29 -2.28
C GLY A 332 20.40 -13.64 -0.96
N LYS A 333 21.36 -14.26 -0.24
CA LYS A 333 22.20 -13.51 0.71
C LYS A 333 23.41 -12.98 -0.06
N PRO A 334 23.71 -11.67 -0.02
CA PRO A 334 24.92 -11.17 -0.65
C PRO A 334 26.15 -11.78 0.03
N LYS A 335 27.02 -12.40 -0.76
CA LYS A 335 28.38 -12.73 -0.34
C LYS A 335 29.26 -11.56 -0.80
N GLY A 336 29.77 -10.77 0.15
CA GLY A 336 30.51 -9.53 -0.12
C GLY A 336 29.73 -8.25 0.23
N GLY A 337 30.31 -7.09 -0.07
CA GLY A 337 29.70 -5.78 0.19
C GLY A 337 28.49 -5.48 -0.70
N LEU A 338 27.81 -4.37 -0.42
CA LEU A 338 26.59 -3.93 -1.11
C LEU A 338 26.74 -3.86 -2.64
N LYS A 339 27.91 -3.48 -3.14
CA LYS A 339 28.20 -3.43 -4.58
C LYS A 339 28.06 -4.79 -5.27
N GLU A 340 28.52 -5.88 -4.64
CA GLU A 340 28.34 -7.23 -5.16
C GLU A 340 26.89 -7.72 -5.00
N ALA A 341 26.21 -7.28 -3.92
CA ALA A 341 24.80 -7.53 -3.69
C ALA A 341 23.90 -6.94 -4.80
N LEU A 342 24.27 -5.79 -5.34
CA LEU A 342 23.52 -5.06 -6.37
C LEU A 342 23.97 -5.37 -7.81
N LYS A 343 24.96 -6.24 -8.00
CA LYS A 343 25.39 -6.68 -9.33
C LYS A 343 24.25 -7.34 -10.10
N VAL A 344 24.09 -7.02 -11.37
CA VAL A 344 23.05 -7.62 -12.22
C VAL A 344 23.64 -8.77 -13.00
N ASP A 345 23.06 -9.96 -12.85
CA ASP A 345 23.37 -11.13 -13.68
C ASP A 345 22.39 -11.16 -14.87
N PRO A 346 22.88 -11.12 -16.13
CA PRO A 346 22.02 -11.11 -17.31
C PRO A 346 21.39 -12.47 -17.63
N ASN A 347 21.63 -13.51 -16.85
CA ASN A 347 21.05 -14.84 -17.04
C ASN A 347 20.26 -15.33 -15.83
N LYS A 348 20.20 -14.54 -14.75
CA LYS A 348 19.60 -14.98 -13.49
C LYS A 348 18.90 -13.84 -12.75
N VAL A 349 17.60 -14.01 -12.55
CA VAL A 349 16.82 -13.20 -11.61
C VAL A 349 17.11 -13.63 -10.18
N ARG A 350 17.27 -12.67 -9.29
CA ARG A 350 17.34 -12.88 -7.85
C ARG A 350 16.46 -11.88 -7.09
N ARG A 351 16.11 -12.25 -5.87
CA ARG A 351 15.53 -11.35 -4.88
C ARG A 351 16.57 -10.97 -3.83
N LEU A 352 16.76 -9.67 -3.60
CA LEU A 352 17.50 -9.14 -2.46
C LEU A 352 16.50 -8.62 -1.42
N SER A 353 16.76 -8.85 -0.14
CA SER A 353 15.99 -8.28 0.97
C SER A 353 16.86 -7.33 1.78
N LEU A 354 16.39 -6.10 2.03
CA LEU A 354 17.06 -5.10 2.87
C LEU A 354 16.09 -4.60 3.95
N SER A 355 16.59 -4.34 5.16
CA SER A 355 15.81 -3.56 6.14
C SER A 355 15.64 -2.12 5.66
N GLU A 356 14.67 -1.40 6.21
CA GLU A 356 14.46 0.03 5.90
C GLU A 356 15.75 0.86 6.09
N GLN A 357 16.52 0.59 7.15
CA GLN A 357 17.75 1.30 7.47
C GLN A 357 18.89 0.94 6.51
N ALA A 358 18.98 -0.33 6.12
CA ALA A 358 19.96 -0.77 5.13
C ALA A 358 19.66 -0.15 3.76
N LEU A 359 18.38 -0.02 3.39
CA LEU A 359 17.99 0.69 2.18
C LEU A 359 18.32 2.18 2.26
N GLU A 360 18.06 2.85 3.37
CA GLU A 360 18.39 4.28 3.53
C GLU A 360 19.90 4.52 3.32
N LYS A 361 20.76 3.74 4.00
CA LYS A 361 22.22 3.80 3.82
C LYS A 361 22.64 3.47 2.37
N ALA A 362 21.99 2.49 1.74
CA ALA A 362 22.26 2.09 0.37
C ALA A 362 21.84 3.16 -0.65
N ALA A 363 20.70 3.82 -0.43
CA ALA A 363 20.19 4.89 -1.29
C ALA A 363 21.10 6.12 -1.27
N GLU A 364 21.77 6.38 -0.15
CA GLU A 364 22.73 7.48 -0.04
C GLU A 364 24.00 7.23 -0.86
N SER A 365 24.48 5.98 -0.89
CA SER A 365 25.80 5.64 -1.45
C SER A 365 25.76 4.97 -2.83
N HIS A 366 24.66 4.29 -3.18
CA HIS A 366 24.52 3.40 -4.33
C HIS A 366 23.15 3.53 -5.03
N GLY A 367 22.53 4.73 -4.99
CA GLY A 367 21.15 4.94 -5.47
C GLY A 367 20.92 4.48 -6.92
N THR A 368 21.82 4.82 -7.84
CA THR A 368 21.71 4.42 -9.25
C THR A 368 21.90 2.91 -9.46
N GLU A 369 22.75 2.27 -8.68
CA GLU A 369 22.96 0.83 -8.69
C GLU A 369 21.72 0.08 -8.21
N ILE A 370 20.99 0.63 -7.23
CA ILE A 370 19.71 0.07 -6.80
C ILE A 370 18.67 0.16 -7.92
N VAL A 371 18.55 1.32 -8.58
CA VAL A 371 17.63 1.49 -9.73
C VAL A 371 17.97 0.47 -10.83
N ARG A 372 19.25 0.35 -11.19
CA ARG A 372 19.72 -0.63 -12.18
C ARG A 372 19.42 -2.07 -11.75
N PHE A 373 19.60 -2.38 -10.47
CA PHE A 373 19.27 -3.70 -9.93
C PHE A 373 17.78 -4.02 -10.09
N THR A 374 16.90 -3.07 -9.75
CA THR A 374 15.45 -3.29 -9.74
C THR A 374 14.81 -3.31 -11.13
N GLN A 375 15.52 -2.93 -12.20
CA GLN A 375 15.02 -3.11 -13.57
C GLN A 375 14.81 -4.60 -13.88
N ARG A 376 15.73 -5.47 -13.45
CA ARG A 376 15.68 -6.91 -13.75
C ARG A 376 15.40 -7.80 -12.54
N ASN A 377 15.84 -7.38 -11.36
CA ASN A 377 15.75 -8.16 -10.13
C ASN A 377 14.67 -7.61 -9.21
N ILE A 378 14.34 -8.38 -8.18
CA ILE A 378 13.35 -7.98 -7.18
C ILE A 378 14.08 -7.50 -5.91
N LEU A 379 13.74 -6.29 -5.46
CA LEU A 379 14.16 -5.78 -4.17
C LEU A 379 12.97 -5.80 -3.21
N ARG A 380 13.15 -6.51 -2.10
CA ARG A 380 12.25 -6.51 -0.95
C ARG A 380 12.81 -5.61 0.15
N VAL A 381 11.97 -4.76 0.70
CA VAL A 381 12.29 -3.85 1.79
C VAL A 381 11.36 -4.17 2.95
N TYR A 382 11.87 -4.31 4.16
CA TYR A 382 11.07 -4.69 5.32
C TYR A 382 11.34 -3.81 6.54
N PRO A 383 10.38 -3.69 7.48
CA PRO A 383 10.54 -2.90 8.70
C PRO A 383 11.72 -3.40 9.55
N LYS A 384 12.43 -2.50 10.22
CA LYS A 384 13.51 -2.87 11.16
C LYS A 384 12.95 -3.62 12.38
N GLY A 385 13.77 -4.49 12.97
CA GLY A 385 13.38 -5.32 14.11
C GLY A 385 12.95 -4.53 15.36
N THR A 386 13.43 -3.29 15.54
CA THR A 386 13.04 -2.44 16.68
C THR A 386 11.62 -1.87 16.59
N ARG A 387 10.88 -2.11 15.50
CA ARG A 387 9.46 -1.75 15.37
C ARG A 387 8.55 -2.79 16.03
N PHE A 388 8.76 -3.03 17.31
CA PHE A 388 8.03 -4.05 18.09
C PHE A 388 6.52 -3.84 18.09
N ASN A 389 6.06 -2.58 18.00
CA ASN A 389 4.64 -2.22 17.92
C ASN A 389 4.02 -2.40 16.52
N SER A 390 4.73 -3.00 15.57
CA SER A 390 4.30 -3.19 14.19
C SER A 390 4.02 -1.86 13.45
N SER A 391 4.72 -0.78 13.83
CA SER A 391 4.72 0.47 13.06
C SER A 391 5.35 0.28 11.67
N ASN A 392 5.10 1.22 10.76
CA ASN A 392 5.60 1.18 9.39
C ASN A 392 6.49 2.39 9.06
N TYR A 393 7.41 2.20 8.11
CA TYR A 393 8.35 3.21 7.61
C TYR A 393 7.76 4.00 6.44
N LYS A 394 8.41 5.09 6.00
CA LYS A 394 7.95 5.82 4.82
C LYS A 394 8.25 4.99 3.56
N PRO A 395 7.25 4.61 2.74
CA PRO A 395 7.48 3.66 1.64
C PRO A 395 8.22 4.26 0.45
N LEU A 396 8.18 5.59 0.33
CA LEU A 396 8.63 6.33 -0.84
C LEU A 396 10.10 6.07 -1.18
N ILE A 397 10.98 5.93 -0.19
CA ILE A 397 12.41 5.66 -0.44
C ILE A 397 12.59 4.37 -1.25
N GLY A 398 11.76 3.35 -1.01
CA GLY A 398 11.72 2.12 -1.80
C GLY A 398 11.25 2.38 -3.22
N TRP A 399 10.11 3.05 -3.41
CA TRP A 399 9.55 3.28 -4.74
C TRP A 399 10.41 4.19 -5.63
N MET A 400 11.05 5.22 -5.05
CA MET A 400 11.99 6.09 -5.76
C MET A 400 13.19 5.31 -6.34
N HIS A 401 13.56 4.19 -5.72
CA HIS A 401 14.65 3.31 -6.17
C HIS A 401 14.13 2.07 -6.93
N GLY A 402 12.83 2.03 -7.25
CA GLY A 402 12.22 0.95 -8.02
C GLY A 402 11.97 -0.35 -7.25
N ALA A 403 12.07 -0.34 -5.92
CA ALA A 403 11.82 -1.52 -5.09
C ALA A 403 10.37 -2.01 -5.23
N GLN A 404 10.21 -3.27 -5.63
CA GLN A 404 8.92 -3.86 -5.96
C GLN A 404 8.16 -4.29 -4.71
N MET A 405 8.87 -4.90 -3.75
CA MET A 405 8.27 -5.49 -2.55
C MET A 405 8.55 -4.63 -1.33
N VAL A 406 7.87 -3.50 -1.22
CA VAL A 406 7.92 -2.63 -0.02
C VAL A 406 6.96 -3.20 1.02
N ALA A 407 7.47 -4.02 1.93
CA ALA A 407 6.69 -4.85 2.86
C ALA A 407 6.24 -4.07 4.09
N PHE A 408 4.95 -4.18 4.44
CA PHE A 408 4.31 -3.42 5.51
C PHE A 408 3.55 -4.33 6.48
N ASN A 409 3.56 -3.95 7.77
CA ASN A 409 2.71 -4.53 8.80
C ASN A 409 1.25 -4.11 8.55
N MET A 410 0.45 -4.99 7.95
CA MET A 410 -0.92 -4.72 7.49
C MET A 410 -1.97 -4.70 8.61
N GLN A 411 -1.65 -5.25 9.77
CA GLN A 411 -2.47 -5.29 10.98
C GLN A 411 -2.48 -3.95 11.75
N GLY A 412 -1.52 -3.08 11.45
CA GLY A 412 -1.39 -1.76 12.07
C GLY A 412 -2.29 -0.69 11.43
N TYR A 413 -1.96 0.57 11.71
CA TYR A 413 -2.60 1.75 11.10
C TYR A 413 -1.64 2.94 11.08
N GLY A 414 -2.04 4.02 10.42
CA GLY A 414 -1.32 5.30 10.43
C GLY A 414 -0.81 5.72 9.05
N ARG A 415 -0.20 6.91 9.02
CA ARG A 415 0.12 7.63 7.78
C ARG A 415 0.85 6.80 6.74
N ALA A 416 1.89 6.06 7.14
CA ALA A 416 2.64 5.23 6.22
C ALA A 416 1.76 4.16 5.54
N LEU A 417 0.88 3.50 6.31
CA LEU A 417 -0.03 2.49 5.77
C LEU A 417 -1.14 3.14 4.91
N TRP A 418 -1.56 4.37 5.22
CA TRP A 418 -2.48 5.13 4.35
C TRP A 418 -1.87 5.41 2.98
N LEU A 419 -0.58 5.81 2.93
CA LEU A 419 0.15 5.96 1.67
C LEU A 419 0.19 4.63 0.92
N MET A 420 0.37 3.53 1.64
CA MET A 420 0.40 2.22 1.02
C MET A 420 -0.94 1.85 0.38
N HIS A 421 -2.04 2.02 1.11
CA HIS A 421 -3.38 1.83 0.56
C HIS A 421 -3.66 2.79 -0.61
N GLY A 422 -3.19 4.03 -0.55
CA GLY A 422 -3.30 5.01 -1.64
C GLY A 422 -2.61 4.54 -2.91
N MET A 423 -1.34 4.16 -2.84
CA MET A 423 -0.54 3.70 -3.99
C MET A 423 -1.21 2.51 -4.70
N PHE A 424 -1.69 1.51 -3.94
CA PHE A 424 -2.32 0.32 -4.52
C PHE A 424 -3.82 0.45 -4.81
N ARG A 425 -4.40 1.66 -4.71
CA ARG A 425 -5.66 1.96 -5.42
C ARG A 425 -5.45 2.14 -6.92
N SER A 426 -4.22 2.39 -7.35
CA SER A 426 -3.85 2.49 -8.76
C SER A 426 -4.15 1.21 -9.53
N ASN A 427 -4.26 1.33 -10.86
CA ASN A 427 -4.45 0.21 -11.77
C ASN A 427 -5.62 -0.71 -11.38
N GLY A 428 -6.76 -0.10 -11.03
CA GLY A 428 -7.97 -0.83 -10.61
C GLY A 428 -7.85 -1.60 -9.31
N GLY A 429 -6.90 -1.26 -8.44
CA GLY A 429 -6.76 -1.91 -7.14
C GLY A 429 -6.21 -3.33 -7.20
N CYS A 430 -5.61 -3.74 -8.32
CA CYS A 430 -5.26 -5.14 -8.57
C CYS A 430 -4.01 -5.64 -7.82
N GLY A 431 -3.33 -4.75 -7.09
CA GLY A 431 -2.14 -5.05 -6.29
C GLY A 431 -0.81 -5.05 -7.07
N TYR A 432 -0.85 -4.75 -8.37
CA TYR A 432 0.31 -4.56 -9.24
C TYR A 432 0.24 -3.20 -9.94
N VAL A 433 1.26 -2.37 -9.76
CA VAL A 433 1.34 -1.03 -10.35
C VAL A 433 2.63 -0.94 -11.16
N LYS A 434 2.52 -0.75 -12.49
CA LYS A 434 3.69 -0.67 -13.37
C LYS A 434 4.56 0.52 -12.93
N LYS A 435 5.86 0.30 -12.84
CA LYS A 435 6.82 1.35 -12.52
C LYS A 435 6.83 2.40 -13.62
N PRO A 436 7.07 3.67 -13.28
CA PRO A 436 7.26 4.72 -14.28
C PRO A 436 8.42 4.41 -15.22
N ASP A 437 8.30 4.83 -16.48
CA ASP A 437 9.30 4.54 -17.53
C ASP A 437 10.71 5.00 -17.15
N PHE A 438 10.87 6.09 -16.38
CA PHE A 438 12.19 6.54 -15.93
C PHE A 438 12.89 5.56 -14.99
N LEU A 439 12.16 4.68 -14.29
CA LEU A 439 12.75 3.59 -13.49
C LEU A 439 13.03 2.32 -14.30
N LEU A 440 12.56 2.26 -15.55
CA LEU A 440 12.65 1.09 -16.42
C LEU A 440 13.66 1.29 -17.55
N ASN A 441 13.77 2.52 -18.07
CA ASN A 441 14.58 2.83 -19.23
C ASN A 441 16.06 2.98 -18.87
N VAL A 442 16.91 2.62 -19.84
CA VAL A 442 18.36 2.78 -19.80
C VAL A 442 18.76 3.73 -20.93
N GLY A 443 19.50 4.78 -20.58
CA GLY A 443 20.01 5.77 -21.53
C GLY A 443 21.13 5.22 -22.43
N PRO A 444 21.54 6.00 -23.46
CA PRO A 444 22.50 5.55 -24.47
C PRO A 444 23.87 5.13 -23.90
N ASN A 445 24.28 5.68 -22.76
CA ASN A 445 25.54 5.35 -22.08
C ASN A 445 25.36 4.42 -20.86
N ASN A 446 24.32 3.59 -20.86
CA ASN A 446 23.95 2.75 -19.71
C ASN A 446 23.60 3.57 -18.44
N GLU A 447 23.18 4.82 -18.65
CA GLU A 447 22.70 5.74 -17.64
C GLU A 447 21.31 5.30 -17.16
N VAL A 448 21.08 5.40 -15.87
CA VAL A 448 19.78 5.12 -15.25
C VAL A 448 19.35 6.33 -14.44
N PHE A 449 18.08 6.38 -14.08
CA PHE A 449 17.55 7.44 -13.25
C PHE A 449 18.34 7.58 -11.94
N ASP A 450 18.73 8.82 -11.62
CA ASP A 450 19.32 9.19 -10.33
C ASP A 450 18.22 9.80 -9.43
N PRO A 451 17.81 9.11 -8.34
CA PRO A 451 16.81 9.61 -7.41
C PRO A 451 17.18 10.91 -6.70
N LYS A 452 18.46 11.33 -6.73
CA LYS A 452 18.94 12.59 -6.17
C LYS A 452 18.94 13.74 -7.18
N ALA A 453 18.71 13.46 -8.46
CA ALA A 453 18.68 14.48 -9.49
C ALA A 453 17.56 15.50 -9.22
N LYS A 454 17.87 16.78 -9.39
CA LYS A 454 16.87 17.84 -9.37
C LYS A 454 16.14 17.85 -10.70
N LEU A 455 14.86 17.50 -10.66
CA LEU A 455 14.01 17.48 -11.85
C LEU A 455 13.20 18.78 -11.95
N PRO A 456 12.90 19.25 -13.18
CA PRO A 456 11.96 20.35 -13.38
C PRO A 456 10.55 19.91 -13.04
N VAL A 457 9.67 20.88 -12.80
CA VAL A 457 8.23 20.62 -12.64
C VAL A 457 7.68 20.04 -13.94
N LYS A 458 7.08 18.85 -13.85
CA LYS A 458 6.47 18.14 -14.97
C LYS A 458 4.98 18.44 -15.10
N LYS A 459 4.29 18.61 -13.97
CA LYS A 459 2.84 18.80 -13.93
C LYS A 459 2.47 19.66 -12.73
N THR A 460 1.45 20.52 -12.85
CA THR A 460 0.90 21.25 -11.71
C THR A 460 -0.51 20.75 -11.41
N LEU A 461 -0.76 20.33 -10.17
CA LEU A 461 -2.09 19.94 -9.70
C LEU A 461 -2.70 21.09 -8.89
N LYS A 462 -3.87 21.57 -9.31
CA LYS A 462 -4.73 22.42 -8.49
C LYS A 462 -5.84 21.57 -7.87
N VAL A 463 -6.07 21.77 -6.58
CA VAL A 463 -7.08 21.07 -5.80
C VAL A 463 -7.97 22.11 -5.13
N LYS A 464 -9.24 22.15 -5.51
CA LYS A 464 -10.25 22.98 -4.84
C LYS A 464 -11.09 22.12 -3.91
N VAL A 465 -11.09 22.43 -2.62
CA VAL A 465 -11.92 21.77 -1.61
C VAL A 465 -13.21 22.58 -1.46
N TYR A 466 -14.30 22.11 -2.04
CA TYR A 466 -15.58 22.82 -1.96
C TYR A 466 -16.20 22.66 -0.57
N MET A 467 -16.54 21.43 -0.23
CA MET A 467 -17.36 21.12 0.93
C MET A 467 -17.20 19.67 1.37
N GLY A 468 -17.65 19.36 2.58
CA GLY A 468 -17.73 18.00 3.10
C GLY A 468 -19.14 17.66 3.54
N ASP A 469 -19.51 16.38 3.49
CA ASP A 469 -20.82 15.90 3.91
C ASP A 469 -20.76 14.44 4.38
N GLY A 470 -21.80 14.00 5.10
CA GLY A 470 -22.03 12.60 5.46
C GLY A 470 -21.63 12.19 6.88
N TRP A 471 -20.83 12.98 7.61
CA TRP A 471 -20.47 12.64 9.00
C TRP A 471 -21.67 12.49 9.93
N HIS A 472 -22.72 13.29 9.74
CA HIS A 472 -23.93 13.22 10.56
C HIS A 472 -24.73 11.91 10.37
N LEU A 473 -24.43 11.14 9.31
CA LEU A 473 -25.02 9.83 9.05
C LEU A 473 -24.16 8.69 9.64
N ASP A 474 -22.84 8.90 9.69
CA ASP A 474 -21.88 7.89 10.14
C ASP A 474 -21.59 7.97 11.65
N PHE A 475 -21.76 9.15 12.24
CA PHE A 475 -21.41 9.43 13.63
C PHE A 475 -22.61 9.91 14.44
N LYS A 476 -22.58 9.61 15.74
CA LYS A 476 -23.54 10.18 16.70
C LYS A 476 -23.35 11.70 16.76
N GLN A 477 -24.44 12.40 17.04
CA GLN A 477 -24.46 13.86 17.13
C GLN A 477 -23.43 14.42 18.13
N THR A 478 -23.06 13.68 19.17
CA THR A 478 -22.10 14.10 20.21
C THR A 478 -20.74 13.41 20.09
N HIS A 479 -20.39 12.94 18.89
CA HIS A 479 -19.15 12.18 18.69
C HIS A 479 -17.90 13.04 18.78
N PHE A 480 -17.94 14.21 18.13
CA PHE A 480 -16.81 15.16 18.08
C PHE A 480 -16.91 16.18 19.22
N ASP A 481 -18.08 16.80 19.39
CA ASP A 481 -18.33 17.73 20.50
C ASP A 481 -19.63 17.37 21.22
N LEU A 482 -19.60 17.45 22.56
CA LEU A 482 -20.74 17.19 23.45
C LEU A 482 -21.82 18.28 23.36
N TYR A 483 -21.43 19.52 23.06
CA TYR A 483 -22.25 20.71 23.25
C TYR A 483 -22.55 21.46 21.95
N SER A 484 -21.84 21.16 20.87
CA SER A 484 -21.97 21.81 19.57
C SER A 484 -21.77 20.82 18.40
N PRO A 485 -22.18 21.18 17.17
CA PRO A 485 -21.69 20.52 15.98
C PRO A 485 -20.16 20.68 15.81
N PRO A 486 -19.52 19.85 14.97
CA PRO A 486 -18.07 19.85 14.83
C PRO A 486 -17.51 21.08 14.08
N ASP A 487 -16.26 21.41 14.41
CA ASP A 487 -15.47 22.49 13.82
C ASP A 487 -14.45 21.95 12.79
N PHE A 488 -14.94 21.50 11.63
CA PHE A 488 -14.08 20.80 10.68
C PHE A 488 -13.13 21.71 9.87
N TYR A 489 -11.90 21.24 9.67
CA TYR A 489 -10.97 21.74 8.67
C TYR A 489 -10.32 20.57 7.89
N THR A 490 -9.88 20.85 6.67
CA THR A 490 -9.26 19.86 5.79
C THR A 490 -7.79 20.20 5.55
N ARG A 491 -6.91 19.20 5.70
CA ARG A 491 -5.51 19.25 5.30
C ARG A 491 -5.36 18.53 3.96
N VAL A 492 -4.77 19.21 2.99
CA VAL A 492 -4.53 18.68 1.64
C VAL A 492 -3.07 18.86 1.29
N GLY A 493 -2.42 17.79 0.85
CA GLY A 493 -1.02 17.83 0.51
C GLY A 493 -0.54 16.68 -0.35
N ILE A 494 0.71 16.74 -0.75
CA ILE A 494 1.36 15.73 -1.57
C ILE A 494 2.33 14.94 -0.69
N ALA A 495 2.22 13.62 -0.76
CA ALA A 495 3.24 12.70 -0.32
C ALA A 495 3.89 12.11 -1.58
N GLY A 496 5.14 12.46 -1.85
CA GLY A 496 5.88 12.07 -3.04
C GLY A 496 7.35 12.40 -2.81
N VAL A 497 8.15 12.49 -3.88
CA VAL A 497 9.58 12.85 -3.78
C VAL A 497 9.78 14.08 -2.88
N PRO A 498 10.91 14.21 -2.16
CA PRO A 498 11.10 15.30 -1.18
C PRO A 498 10.85 16.71 -1.74
N ALA A 499 11.12 16.94 -3.03
CA ALA A 499 10.87 18.21 -3.70
C ALA A 499 9.37 18.56 -3.87
N ASP A 500 8.49 17.55 -3.86
CA ASP A 500 7.05 17.69 -4.08
C ASP A 500 6.27 17.66 -2.75
N GLU A 501 6.90 17.31 -1.61
CA GLU A 501 6.21 17.17 -0.33
C GLU A 501 5.75 18.54 0.22
N LEU A 502 4.45 18.78 0.20
CA LEU A 502 3.83 20.02 0.68
C LEU A 502 2.45 19.72 1.27
N MET A 503 2.15 20.29 2.45
CA MET A 503 0.86 20.14 3.11
C MET A 503 0.25 21.51 3.42
N LYS A 504 -0.98 21.73 2.99
CA LYS A 504 -1.77 22.95 3.22
C LYS A 504 -3.03 22.61 4.00
N LYS A 505 -3.69 23.60 4.59
CA LYS A 505 -4.95 23.41 5.32
C LYS A 505 -5.95 24.51 4.98
N THR A 506 -7.23 24.14 4.98
CA THR A 506 -8.34 25.10 4.94
C THR A 506 -8.48 25.82 6.28
N LYS A 507 -9.31 26.85 6.31
CA LYS A 507 -9.84 27.40 7.56
C LYS A 507 -10.80 26.39 8.21
N ALA A 508 -10.91 26.44 9.53
CA ALA A 508 -11.95 25.71 10.26
C ALA A 508 -13.33 26.35 9.98
N LYS A 509 -14.35 25.50 9.95
CA LYS A 509 -15.76 25.92 9.81
C LYS A 509 -16.51 25.50 11.04
N GLU A 510 -16.77 26.49 11.89
CA GLU A 510 -17.34 26.31 13.22
C GLU A 510 -18.82 25.89 13.17
N ASP A 511 -19.21 24.97 14.05
CA ASP A 511 -20.57 24.48 14.25
C ASP A 511 -21.24 23.93 12.96
N LYS A 512 -20.52 23.21 12.09
CA LYS A 512 -21.04 22.68 10.80
C LYS A 512 -20.77 21.19 10.57
N TRP A 513 -21.84 20.40 10.54
CA TRP A 513 -21.82 19.02 10.03
C TRP A 513 -21.58 18.89 8.52
N THR A 514 -21.88 19.94 7.76
CA THR A 514 -21.72 20.01 6.30
C THR A 514 -20.94 21.29 5.95
N PRO A 515 -19.63 21.32 6.24
CA PRO A 515 -18.79 22.51 6.08
C PRO A 515 -18.60 22.85 4.59
N VAL A 516 -18.60 24.15 4.27
CA VAL A 516 -18.25 24.69 2.95
C VAL A 516 -16.99 25.56 3.10
N TRP A 517 -15.89 25.10 2.52
CA TRP A 517 -14.59 25.77 2.56
C TRP A 517 -14.37 26.66 1.34
N ASP A 518 -14.59 26.12 0.14
CA ASP A 518 -14.35 26.79 -1.15
C ASP A 518 -12.92 27.33 -1.30
N GLU A 519 -11.93 26.54 -0.87
CA GLU A 519 -10.51 26.91 -0.89
C GLU A 519 -9.72 26.11 -1.92
N GLU A 520 -8.84 26.77 -2.69
CA GLU A 520 -8.03 26.15 -3.74
C GLU A 520 -6.54 26.14 -3.38
N PHE A 521 -5.87 25.03 -3.69
CA PHE A 521 -4.46 24.80 -3.42
C PHE A 521 -3.73 24.33 -4.67
N THR A 522 -2.58 24.93 -4.96
CA THR A 522 -1.71 24.53 -6.08
C THR A 522 -0.49 23.75 -5.59
N PHE A 523 -0.14 22.69 -6.32
CA PHE A 523 0.98 21.79 -6.06
C PHE A 523 1.77 21.54 -7.36
N PRO A 524 2.96 22.16 -7.53
CA PRO A 524 3.87 21.80 -8.61
C PRO A 524 4.52 20.44 -8.32
N LEU A 525 4.58 19.56 -9.31
CA LEU A 525 5.06 18.18 -9.18
C LEU A 525 6.21 17.92 -10.15
N THR A 526 7.34 17.50 -9.61
CA THR A 526 8.51 17.06 -10.38
C THR A 526 8.38 15.58 -10.77
N VAL A 527 7.78 14.74 -9.91
CA VAL A 527 7.56 13.30 -10.18
C VAL A 527 6.11 12.92 -9.88
N PRO A 528 5.15 13.37 -10.72
CA PRO A 528 3.72 13.10 -10.49
C PRO A 528 3.36 11.61 -10.47
N GLU A 529 4.17 10.75 -11.08
CA GLU A 529 3.93 9.29 -11.14
C GLU A 529 4.12 8.58 -9.79
N LEU A 530 4.88 9.18 -8.86
CA LEU A 530 5.07 8.67 -7.49
C LEU A 530 4.38 9.53 -6.44
N ALA A 531 3.64 10.56 -6.86
CA ALA A 531 2.95 11.48 -5.96
C ALA A 531 1.58 10.92 -5.54
N LEU A 532 1.28 11.01 -4.25
CA LEU A 532 0.00 10.70 -3.64
C LEU A 532 -0.62 11.98 -3.07
N LEU A 533 -1.83 12.31 -3.49
CA LEU A 533 -2.65 13.32 -2.85
C LEU A 533 -3.16 12.78 -1.51
N ARG A 534 -2.68 13.37 -0.42
CA ARG A 534 -3.07 13.05 0.96
C ARG A 534 -4.07 14.08 1.45
N ILE A 535 -5.21 13.59 1.91
CA ILE A 535 -6.29 14.40 2.46
C ILE A 535 -6.60 13.90 3.87
N GLU A 536 -6.68 14.81 4.82
CA GLU A 536 -7.06 14.52 6.20
C GLU A 536 -8.08 15.56 6.67
N VAL A 537 -9.17 15.13 7.28
CA VAL A 537 -10.14 16.02 7.92
C VAL A 537 -9.99 15.88 9.42
N HIS A 538 -9.92 17.01 10.09
CA HIS A 538 -9.82 17.10 11.54
C HIS A 538 -10.90 18.03 12.05
N GLU A 539 -11.31 17.77 13.28
CA GLU A 539 -12.14 18.65 14.08
C GLU A 539 -11.22 19.45 15.01
N TYR A 540 -11.41 20.77 15.02
CA TYR A 540 -10.55 21.67 15.76
C TYR A 540 -11.02 21.76 17.21
N ASP A 541 -10.13 21.44 18.14
CA ASP A 541 -10.37 21.62 19.58
C ASP A 541 -9.38 22.64 20.15
N MET A 542 -9.90 23.68 20.83
CA MET A 542 -9.05 24.71 21.44
C MET A 542 -8.24 24.22 22.64
N SER A 543 -8.68 23.15 23.31
CA SER A 543 -8.17 22.72 24.62
C SER A 543 -7.54 21.33 24.59
N GLU A 544 -7.85 20.53 23.58
CA GLU A 544 -7.28 19.20 23.37
C GLU A 544 -6.56 19.08 22.02
N LYS A 545 -6.17 17.85 21.67
CA LYS A 545 -5.60 17.57 20.35
C LYS A 545 -6.75 17.37 19.37
N ASP A 546 -6.72 18.11 18.27
CA ASP A 546 -7.68 17.99 17.15
C ASP A 546 -8.10 16.54 16.88
N ASP A 547 -9.41 16.35 16.83
CA ASP A 547 -10.03 15.05 16.65
C ASP A 547 -9.99 14.62 15.19
N PHE A 548 -9.78 13.33 14.96
CA PHE A 548 -9.67 12.80 13.60
C PHE A 548 -11.05 12.53 13.01
N ALA A 549 -11.38 13.20 11.91
CA ALA A 549 -12.67 13.06 11.23
C ALA A 549 -12.60 12.22 9.94
N GLY A 550 -11.40 11.93 9.43
CA GLY A 550 -11.21 11.03 8.29
C GLY A 550 -9.94 11.29 7.50
N GLN A 551 -9.55 10.34 6.66
CA GLN A 551 -8.43 10.48 5.74
C GLN A 551 -8.67 9.75 4.42
N THR A 552 -7.94 10.15 3.39
CA THR A 552 -7.79 9.35 2.19
C THR A 552 -6.47 9.68 1.49
N CYS A 553 -5.91 8.71 0.78
CA CYS A 553 -4.75 8.89 -0.09
C CYS A 553 -5.12 8.45 -1.51
N ILE A 554 -4.81 9.28 -2.51
CA ILE A 554 -5.17 9.04 -3.90
C ILE A 554 -3.93 9.23 -4.78
N PRO A 555 -3.59 8.27 -5.66
CA PRO A 555 -2.47 8.42 -6.57
C PRO A 555 -2.75 9.53 -7.58
N VAL A 556 -1.84 10.50 -7.70
CA VAL A 556 -2.03 11.67 -8.58
C VAL A 556 -2.07 11.26 -10.05
N SER A 557 -1.35 10.20 -10.42
CA SER A 557 -1.36 9.62 -11.77
C SER A 557 -2.71 9.05 -12.20
N GLU A 558 -3.56 8.66 -11.25
CA GLU A 558 -4.87 8.04 -11.49
C GLU A 558 -6.04 9.03 -11.33
N LEU A 559 -5.74 10.23 -10.83
CA LEU A 559 -6.74 11.23 -10.49
C LEU A 559 -7.35 11.81 -11.77
N LYS A 560 -8.68 11.78 -11.85
CA LYS A 560 -9.42 12.39 -12.96
C LYS A 560 -9.57 13.90 -12.74
N PRO A 561 -9.47 14.72 -13.81
CA PRO A 561 -9.78 16.13 -13.73
C PRO A 561 -11.28 16.33 -13.55
N GLY A 562 -11.68 17.50 -13.05
CA GLY A 562 -13.08 17.86 -12.86
C GLY A 562 -13.53 17.78 -11.42
N ILE A 563 -14.84 17.72 -11.20
CA ILE A 563 -15.48 17.81 -9.88
C ILE A 563 -15.93 16.42 -9.46
N HIS A 564 -15.37 15.91 -8.36
CA HIS A 564 -15.63 14.56 -7.85
C HIS A 564 -15.89 14.55 -6.35
N ALA A 565 -16.71 13.59 -5.92
CA ALA A 565 -16.76 13.20 -4.52
C ALA A 565 -15.63 12.22 -4.16
N VAL A 566 -14.98 12.52 -3.05
CA VAL A 566 -13.86 11.78 -2.50
C VAL A 566 -14.28 11.17 -1.17
N PRO A 567 -14.50 9.84 -1.11
CA PRO A 567 -14.83 9.18 0.14
C PRO A 567 -13.69 9.24 1.15
N LEU A 568 -14.05 9.38 2.42
CA LEU A 568 -13.12 9.34 3.53
C LEU A 568 -13.06 7.94 4.16
N CYS A 569 -11.95 7.67 4.82
CA CYS A 569 -11.68 6.45 5.54
C CYS A 569 -11.30 6.77 6.99
N ASP A 570 -11.48 5.79 7.86
CA ASP A 570 -11.08 5.87 9.25
C ASP A 570 -9.55 5.78 9.42
N ARG A 571 -9.10 5.75 10.69
CA ARG A 571 -7.67 5.63 11.02
C ARG A 571 -7.06 4.33 10.51
N LYS A 572 -7.82 3.24 10.37
CA LYS A 572 -7.38 1.93 9.88
C LYS A 572 -7.43 1.82 8.35
N GLY A 573 -7.98 2.84 7.68
CA GLY A 573 -8.15 2.86 6.23
C GLY A 573 -9.43 2.17 5.76
N GLU A 574 -10.38 1.91 6.66
CA GLU A 574 -11.70 1.40 6.31
C GLU A 574 -12.59 2.57 5.85
N LYS A 575 -13.27 2.39 4.71
CA LYS A 575 -14.11 3.43 4.10
C LYS A 575 -15.34 3.71 4.97
N TYR A 576 -15.63 4.99 5.21
CA TYR A 576 -16.88 5.40 5.85
C TYR A 576 -18.08 5.20 4.90
N SER A 577 -19.27 4.99 5.48
CA SER A 577 -20.49 4.78 4.69
C SER A 577 -20.92 6.01 3.91
N SER A 578 -20.77 7.20 4.50
CA SER A 578 -21.35 8.44 3.95
C SER A 578 -20.36 9.59 3.85
N ALA A 579 -19.40 9.70 4.78
CA ALA A 579 -18.47 10.81 4.90
C ALA A 579 -17.57 10.95 3.65
N ARG A 580 -17.63 12.12 3.01
CA ARG A 580 -16.95 12.43 1.75
C ARG A 580 -16.75 13.93 1.55
N LEU A 581 -15.81 14.28 0.69
CA LEU A 581 -15.53 15.65 0.28
C LEU A 581 -15.90 15.85 -1.19
N LEU A 582 -16.50 16.98 -1.54
CA LEU A 582 -16.64 17.41 -2.93
C LEU A 582 -15.43 18.27 -3.30
N MET A 583 -14.69 17.87 -4.33
CA MET A 583 -13.42 18.49 -4.70
C MET A 583 -13.32 18.67 -6.21
N ARG A 584 -12.59 19.71 -6.66
CA ARG A 584 -12.16 19.86 -8.06
C ARG A 584 -10.68 19.56 -8.20
N PHE A 585 -10.33 18.83 -9.25
CA PHE A 585 -8.95 18.60 -9.66
C PHE A 585 -8.72 19.21 -11.04
N GLU A 586 -7.69 20.02 -11.18
CA GLU A 586 -7.27 20.61 -12.46
C GLU A 586 -5.77 20.39 -12.62
N PHE A 587 -5.39 19.92 -13.81
CA PHE A 587 -4.00 19.73 -14.18
C PHE A 587 -3.59 20.83 -15.16
N VAL A 588 -2.52 21.54 -14.83
CA VAL A 588 -1.92 22.60 -15.65
C VAL A 588 -0.54 22.19 -16.14
#